data_AF-A0A833M0Q8-F1
#
_entry.id   AF-A0A833M0Q8-F1
#
_cell.length_a   1.000
_cell.length_b   1.000
_cell.length_c   1.000
_cell.angle_alpha   90.00
_cell.angle_beta   90.00
_cell.angle_gamma   90.00
#
_symmetry.space_group_name_H-M   'P 1'
#
loop_
_entity.id
_entity.type
_entity.pdbx_description
1 polymer ?
#
loop_
_entity_poly.entity_id
_entity_poly.type
_entity_poly.pdbx_seq_one_letter_code
_entity_poly.pdbx_strand_id
1 'polypeptide(L)'
;MVAASAELARIEGVSGPDLLELLTAAWFHDLGYVETRDGHEAVSARLAGDVLPGFGYAPDAVARIQRLILATRMPHAPADLGAMILVDADLDTLGRADYPEWQDRLRAELAAFGQEYAPRDWYRRQHEFLSGHRYFTAAQRTRRAQGLARNRRALALLLAQPDLG
;
A
#
# COMPACT_ATOMS: atom_id res chain seq x y z
N MET A 1 2.38 -1.89 6.74
CA MET A 1 1.82 -3.08 6.09
C MET A 1 1.50 -4.26 7.02
N VAL A 2 2.49 -4.94 7.66
CA VAL A 2 2.26 -6.24 8.34
C VAL A 2 1.18 -6.21 9.44
N ALA A 3 1.26 -5.29 10.40
CA ALA A 3 0.25 -5.20 11.48
C ALA A 3 -1.16 -4.90 10.95
N ALA A 4 -1.27 -4.04 9.93
CA ALA A 4 -2.54 -3.75 9.27
C ALA A 4 -3.08 -4.98 8.52
N SER A 5 -2.20 -5.74 7.84
CA SER A 5 -2.56 -6.98 7.14
C SER A 5 -3.08 -8.02 8.12
N ALA A 6 -2.41 -8.22 9.25
CA ALA A 6 -2.84 -9.16 10.30
C ALA A 6 -4.22 -8.79 10.87
N GLU A 7 -4.46 -7.51 11.14
CA GLU A 7 -5.75 -7.07 11.66
C GLU A 7 -6.88 -7.20 10.63
N LEU A 8 -6.63 -6.85 9.36
CA LEU A 8 -7.61 -7.03 8.29
C LEU A 8 -7.90 -8.52 8.05
N ALA A 9 -6.87 -9.36 8.00
CA ALA A 9 -7.02 -10.81 7.87
C ALA A 9 -7.89 -11.40 9.00
N ARG A 10 -7.68 -10.96 10.24
CA ARG A 10 -8.49 -11.37 11.39
C ARG A 10 -9.96 -10.99 11.23
N ILE A 11 -10.25 -9.77 10.76
CA ILE A 11 -11.64 -9.29 10.56
C ILE A 11 -12.31 -10.02 9.38
N GLU A 12 -11.57 -10.25 8.30
CA GLU A 12 -12.05 -10.92 7.08
C GLU A 12 -12.07 -12.46 7.20
N GLY A 13 -11.61 -13.02 8.33
CA GLY A 13 -11.65 -14.46 8.60
C GLY A 13 -10.55 -15.28 7.93
N VAL A 14 -9.46 -14.66 7.48
CA VAL A 14 -8.29 -15.35 6.92
C VAL A 14 -7.45 -15.94 8.05
N SER A 15 -7.13 -17.24 7.96
CA SER A 15 -6.43 -17.99 9.01
C SER A 15 -5.56 -19.10 8.43
N GLY A 16 -4.81 -19.81 9.30
CA GLY A 16 -4.03 -20.99 8.90
C GLY A 16 -2.91 -20.68 7.89
N PRO A 17 -2.66 -21.58 6.91
CA PRO A 17 -1.63 -21.38 5.88
C PRO A 17 -1.82 -20.09 5.07
N ASP A 18 -3.06 -19.71 4.74
CA ASP A 18 -3.36 -18.49 4.00
C ASP A 18 -2.93 -17.23 4.77
N LEU A 19 -3.13 -17.21 6.09
CA LEU A 19 -2.66 -16.11 6.94
C LEU A 19 -1.13 -16.06 6.98
N LEU A 20 -0.46 -17.20 7.08
CA LEU A 20 1.00 -17.26 7.08
C LEU A 20 1.56 -16.70 5.76
N GLU A 21 1.08 -17.17 4.62
CA GLU A 21 1.50 -16.70 3.30
C GLU A 21 1.21 -15.21 3.10
N LEU A 22 0.04 -14.74 3.52
CA LEU A 22 -0.34 -13.33 3.47
C LEU A 22 0.63 -12.45 4.27
N LEU A 23 0.95 -12.83 5.51
CA LEU A 23 1.86 -12.06 6.35
C LEU A 23 3.30 -12.14 5.84
N THR A 24 3.70 -13.28 5.27
CA THR A 24 5.01 -13.41 4.60
C THR A 24 5.10 -12.49 3.39
N ALA A 25 4.08 -12.44 2.53
CA ALA A 25 4.01 -11.46 1.44
C ALA A 25 4.07 -10.02 1.98
N ALA A 26 3.39 -9.73 3.09
CA ALA A 26 3.42 -8.43 3.73
C ALA A 26 4.83 -7.98 4.19
N TRP A 27 5.64 -8.93 4.69
CA TRP A 27 7.04 -8.67 5.05
C TRP A 27 7.94 -8.42 3.84
N PHE A 28 7.67 -9.10 2.72
CA PHE A 28 8.53 -9.06 1.54
C PHE A 28 8.21 -7.93 0.56
N HIS A 29 6.99 -7.37 0.56
CA HIS A 29 6.48 -6.53 -0.54
C HIS A 29 7.39 -5.36 -0.97
N ASP A 30 8.09 -4.73 -0.03
CA ASP A 30 8.93 -3.55 -0.26
C ASP A 30 10.44 -3.86 -0.25
N LEU A 31 10.84 -5.13 -0.10
CA LEU A 31 12.27 -5.47 -0.07
C LEU A 31 13.01 -5.11 -1.37
N GLY A 32 12.31 -5.04 -2.49
CA GLY A 32 12.87 -4.64 -3.78
C GLY A 32 13.45 -3.23 -3.83
N TYR A 33 13.07 -2.35 -2.89
CA TYR A 33 13.66 -1.01 -2.76
C TYR A 33 15.17 -1.03 -2.51
N VAL A 34 15.73 -2.16 -2.04
CA VAL A 34 17.18 -2.32 -1.89
C VAL A 34 17.93 -2.35 -3.23
N GLU A 35 17.25 -2.62 -4.34
CA GLU A 35 17.84 -2.66 -5.68
C GLU A 35 17.28 -1.57 -6.60
N THR A 36 15.96 -1.34 -6.58
CA THR A 36 15.31 -0.38 -7.46
C THR A 36 14.08 0.22 -6.79
N ARG A 37 13.78 1.48 -7.10
CA ARG A 37 12.50 2.10 -6.72
C ARG A 37 11.40 1.74 -7.71
N ASP A 38 11.69 1.89 -9.00
CA ASP A 38 10.74 1.60 -10.06
C ASP A 38 10.66 0.09 -10.30
N GLY A 39 9.45 -0.47 -10.16
CA GLY A 39 9.23 -1.90 -10.29
C GLY A 39 9.78 -2.74 -9.13
N HIS A 40 9.94 -2.14 -7.95
CA HIS A 40 10.42 -2.82 -6.74
C HIS A 40 9.58 -4.06 -6.41
N GLU A 41 8.29 -4.09 -6.73
CA GLU A 41 7.41 -5.23 -6.45
C GLU A 41 7.86 -6.51 -7.18
N ALA A 42 8.37 -6.37 -8.41
CA ALA A 42 8.92 -7.50 -9.17
C ALA A 42 10.22 -8.03 -8.55
N VAL A 43 11.05 -7.13 -8.04
CA VAL A 43 12.27 -7.50 -7.31
C VAL A 43 11.93 -8.15 -5.97
N SER A 44 10.98 -7.60 -5.21
CA SER A 44 10.47 -8.18 -3.97
C SER A 44 9.94 -9.60 -4.17
N ALA A 45 9.16 -9.82 -5.23
CA ALA A 45 8.67 -11.15 -5.58
C ALA A 45 9.81 -12.11 -5.96
N ARG A 46 10.82 -11.64 -6.70
CA ARG A 46 12.02 -12.44 -7.02
C ARG A 46 12.77 -12.83 -5.73
N LEU A 47 13.05 -11.86 -4.86
CA LEU A 47 13.71 -12.10 -3.57
C LEU A 47 12.94 -13.10 -2.69
N ALA A 48 11.61 -13.01 -2.65
CA ALA A 48 10.78 -14.00 -1.97
C ALA A 48 10.96 -15.40 -2.57
N GLY A 49 11.01 -15.50 -3.91
CA GLY A 49 11.27 -16.75 -4.63
C GLY A 49 12.63 -17.38 -4.31
N ASP A 50 13.65 -16.55 -4.16
CA ASP A 50 15.02 -17.01 -3.88
C ASP A 50 15.20 -17.44 -2.42
N VAL A 51 14.54 -16.73 -1.48
CA VAL A 51 14.78 -16.87 -0.04
C VAL A 51 13.87 -17.90 0.61
N LEU A 52 12.57 -17.90 0.30
CA LEU A 52 11.57 -18.70 1.02
C LEU A 52 11.75 -20.23 0.92
N PRO A 53 12.25 -20.82 -0.17
CA PRO A 53 12.56 -22.25 -0.20
C PRO A 53 13.54 -22.67 0.90
N GLY A 54 14.50 -21.81 1.26
CA GLY A 54 15.46 -22.04 2.35
C GLY A 54 14.80 -22.08 3.74
N PHE A 55 13.58 -21.56 3.87
CA PHE A 55 12.74 -21.62 5.07
C PHE A 55 11.73 -22.78 5.04
N GLY A 56 11.79 -23.65 4.03
CA GLY A 56 10.90 -24.82 3.90
C GLY A 56 9.53 -24.51 3.30
N TYR A 57 9.33 -23.34 2.67
CA TYR A 57 8.12 -23.07 1.92
C TYR A 57 8.02 -23.96 0.68
N ALA A 58 6.85 -24.56 0.48
CA ALA A 58 6.58 -25.34 -0.72
C ALA A 58 6.46 -24.44 -1.96
N PRO A 59 6.76 -24.95 -3.17
CA PRO A 59 6.78 -24.14 -4.39
C PRO A 59 5.46 -23.41 -4.71
N ASP A 60 4.32 -24.03 -4.38
CA ASP A 60 2.98 -23.45 -4.52
C ASP A 60 2.74 -22.28 -3.57
N ALA A 61 3.17 -22.40 -2.31
CA ALA A 61 3.14 -21.33 -1.32
C ALA A 61 4.03 -20.15 -1.74
N VAL A 62 5.25 -20.43 -2.22
CA VAL A 62 6.15 -19.40 -2.76
C VAL A 62 5.50 -18.67 -3.94
N ALA A 63 4.94 -19.42 -4.91
CA ALA A 63 4.26 -18.82 -6.06
C ALA A 63 3.06 -17.96 -5.64
N ARG A 64 2.32 -18.36 -4.60
CA ARG A 64 1.22 -17.56 -4.05
C ARG A 64 1.71 -16.28 -3.40
N ILE A 65 2.76 -16.34 -2.58
CA ILE A 65 3.40 -15.17 -1.97
C ILE A 65 3.89 -14.18 -3.03
N GLN A 66 4.54 -14.67 -4.09
CA GLN A 66 4.97 -13.84 -5.21
C GLN A 66 3.81 -13.13 -5.90
N ARG A 67 2.69 -13.84 -6.15
CA ARG A 67 1.48 -13.22 -6.73
C ARG A 67 0.88 -12.16 -5.81
N LEU A 68 0.87 -12.39 -4.50
CA LEU A 68 0.39 -11.44 -3.51
C LEU A 68 1.24 -10.16 -3.49
N ILE A 69 2.56 -10.29 -3.50
CA ILE A 69 3.48 -9.15 -3.61
C ILE A 69 3.24 -8.38 -4.91
N LEU A 70 3.15 -9.06 -6.05
CA LEU A 70 2.92 -8.41 -7.34
C LEU A 70 1.57 -7.66 -7.41
N ALA A 71 0.59 -8.02 -6.58
CA ALA A 71 -0.70 -7.35 -6.53
C ALA A 71 -0.64 -5.94 -5.91
N THR A 72 0.43 -5.59 -5.20
CA THR A 72 0.66 -4.23 -4.66
C THR A 72 1.23 -3.26 -5.70
N ARG A 73 1.47 -3.73 -6.94
CA ARG A 73 1.91 -2.88 -8.03
C ARG A 73 0.76 -2.01 -8.55
N MET A 74 1.03 -0.73 -8.75
CA MET A 74 0.08 0.19 -9.37
C MET A 74 -0.01 -0.02 -10.91
N PRO A 75 -1.21 0.09 -11.51
CA PRO A 75 -2.51 0.30 -10.88
C PRO A 75 -3.05 -0.96 -10.20
N HIS A 76 -3.62 -0.81 -9.00
CA HIS A 76 -4.13 -1.93 -8.21
C HIS A 76 -5.36 -2.59 -8.84
N ALA A 77 -5.27 -3.91 -9.05
CA ALA A 77 -6.37 -4.76 -9.48
C ALA A 77 -6.33 -6.10 -8.72
N PRO A 78 -6.56 -6.10 -7.39
CA PRO A 78 -6.45 -7.31 -6.58
C PRO A 78 -7.47 -8.37 -7.01
N ALA A 79 -7.00 -9.58 -7.27
CA ALA A 79 -7.80 -10.67 -7.83
C ALA A 79 -8.51 -11.56 -6.79
N ASP A 80 -8.00 -11.59 -5.55
CA ASP A 80 -8.56 -12.39 -4.45
C ASP A 80 -8.51 -11.61 -3.12
N LEU A 81 -9.10 -12.20 -2.07
CA LEU A 81 -9.19 -11.57 -0.75
C LEU A 81 -7.82 -11.25 -0.14
N GLY A 82 -6.82 -12.12 -0.33
CA GLY A 82 -5.46 -11.89 0.18
C GLY A 82 -4.83 -10.66 -0.48
N ALA A 83 -4.93 -10.56 -1.80
CA ALA A 83 -4.46 -9.38 -2.54
C ALA A 83 -5.22 -8.11 -2.11
N MET A 84 -6.54 -8.19 -1.90
CA MET A 84 -7.34 -7.06 -1.40
C MET A 84 -6.84 -6.60 -0.03
N ILE A 85 -6.54 -7.53 0.88
CA ILE A 85 -6.01 -7.22 2.21
C ILE A 85 -4.65 -6.52 2.12
N LEU A 86 -3.71 -7.01 1.30
CA LEU A 86 -2.40 -6.37 1.19
C LEU A 86 -2.49 -4.95 0.64
N VAL A 87 -3.24 -4.76 -0.45
CA VAL A 87 -3.42 -3.42 -1.04
C VAL A 87 -4.09 -2.47 -0.04
N ASP A 88 -5.11 -2.93 0.68
CA ASP A 88 -5.80 -2.12 1.69
C ASP A 88 -4.92 -1.81 2.91
N ALA A 89 -4.03 -2.74 3.28
CA ALA A 89 -3.08 -2.59 4.38
C ALA A 89 -1.91 -1.66 4.03
N ASP A 90 -1.45 -1.69 2.78
CA ASP A 90 -0.46 -0.78 2.25
C ASP A 90 -1.00 0.66 2.21
N LEU A 91 -2.22 0.82 1.69
CA LEU A 91 -2.91 2.11 1.57
C LEU A 91 -3.74 2.52 2.81
N ASP A 92 -3.48 1.93 3.98
CA ASP A 92 -4.21 2.22 5.22
C ASP A 92 -4.10 3.70 5.63
N THR A 93 -2.96 4.34 5.35
CA THR A 93 -2.69 5.74 5.68
C THR A 93 -3.64 6.73 5.00
N LEU A 94 -4.17 6.41 3.81
CA LEU A 94 -5.01 7.33 3.04
C LEU A 94 -6.31 7.73 3.76
N GLY A 95 -6.83 6.84 4.62
CA GLY A 95 -8.03 7.08 5.42
C GLY A 95 -7.74 7.36 6.91
N ARG A 96 -6.47 7.49 7.30
CA ARG A 96 -6.10 7.80 8.68
C ARG A 96 -6.20 9.30 8.98
N ALA A 97 -6.27 9.64 10.26
CA ALA A 97 -6.33 11.02 10.71
C ALA A 97 -4.98 11.75 10.54
N ASP A 98 -3.86 11.03 10.63
CA ASP A 98 -2.49 11.54 10.49
C ASP A 98 -2.00 11.58 9.03
N TYR A 99 -2.92 11.47 8.07
CA TYR A 99 -2.60 11.53 6.65
C TYR A 99 -1.95 12.87 6.23
N PRO A 100 -2.41 14.06 6.71
CA PRO A 100 -1.77 15.33 6.34
C PRO A 100 -0.28 15.39 6.71
N GLU A 101 0.07 14.93 7.90
CA GLU A 101 1.45 14.90 8.37
C GLU A 101 2.25 13.79 7.66
N TRP A 102 1.61 12.68 7.31
CA TRP A 102 2.25 11.59 6.58
C TRP A 102 2.60 12.00 5.15
N GLN A 103 1.68 12.64 4.41
CA GLN A 103 1.93 13.01 3.03
C GLN A 103 2.96 14.16 2.89
N ASP A 104 3.09 15.04 3.89
CA ASP A 104 4.17 16.03 3.93
C ASP A 104 5.54 15.38 4.17
N ARG A 105 5.60 14.35 5.04
CA ARG A 105 6.81 13.54 5.25
C ARG A 105 7.20 12.78 4.00
N LEU A 106 6.24 12.17 3.31
CA LEU A 106 6.49 11.49 2.03
C LEU A 106 7.04 12.47 0.98
N ARG A 107 6.48 13.68 0.87
CA ARG A 107 7.03 14.70 -0.04
C ARG A 107 8.49 15.02 0.28
N ALA A 108 8.83 15.19 1.56
CA ALA A 108 10.19 15.47 1.98
C ALA A 108 11.14 14.30 1.71
N GLU A 109 10.67 13.07 1.91
CA GLU A 109 11.42 11.85 1.56
C GLU A 109 11.72 11.79 0.06
N LEU A 110 10.72 12.01 -0.80
CA LEU A 110 10.90 12.02 -2.25
C LEU A 110 11.86 13.12 -2.70
N ALA A 111 11.80 14.30 -2.09
CA ALA A 111 12.76 15.38 -2.35
C ALA A 111 14.19 14.97 -1.99
N ALA A 112 14.41 14.23 -0.90
CA ALA A 112 15.73 13.69 -0.54
C ALA A 112 16.27 12.68 -1.57
N PHE A 113 15.40 12.07 -2.37
CA PHE A 113 15.75 11.22 -3.51
C PHE A 113 15.75 11.96 -4.86
N GLY A 114 15.74 13.29 -4.86
CA GLY A 114 15.79 14.12 -6.06
C GLY A 114 14.46 14.28 -6.80
N GLN A 115 13.34 13.86 -6.18
CA GLN A 115 11.99 14.06 -6.70
C GLN A 115 11.32 15.23 -5.96
N GLU A 116 11.64 16.45 -6.38
CA GLU A 116 11.06 17.65 -5.81
C GLU A 116 9.68 17.96 -6.42
N TYR A 117 8.74 18.35 -5.55
CA TYR A 117 7.39 18.74 -5.96
C TYR A 117 7.04 20.09 -5.32
N ALA A 118 6.66 21.06 -6.15
CA ALA A 118 6.02 22.27 -5.68
C ALA A 118 4.76 21.90 -4.86
N PRO A 119 4.42 22.63 -3.79
CA PRO A 119 3.31 22.28 -2.92
C PRO A 119 2.00 22.04 -3.69
N ARG A 120 1.60 22.97 -4.55
CA ARG A 120 0.39 22.82 -5.36
C ARG A 120 0.39 21.56 -6.23
N ASP A 121 1.51 21.22 -6.87
CA ASP A 121 1.59 20.03 -7.72
C ASP A 121 1.56 18.74 -6.91
N TRP A 122 2.22 18.73 -5.74
CA TRP A 122 2.16 17.62 -4.80
C TRP A 122 0.73 17.35 -4.34
N TYR A 123 0.06 18.37 -3.81
CA TYR A 123 -1.31 18.21 -3.30
C TYR A 123 -2.30 17.84 -4.41
N ARG A 124 -2.07 18.30 -5.65
CA ARG A 124 -2.87 17.88 -6.82
C ARG A 124 -2.72 16.38 -7.07
N ARG A 125 -1.48 15.86 -7.13
CA ARG A 125 -1.20 14.42 -7.30
C ARG A 125 -1.81 13.59 -6.18
N GLN A 126 -1.67 14.03 -4.94
CA GLN A 126 -2.30 13.37 -3.79
C GLN A 126 -3.83 13.36 -3.91
N HIS A 127 -4.45 14.48 -4.31
CA HIS A 127 -5.89 14.54 -4.51
C HIS A 127 -6.36 13.59 -5.62
N GLU A 128 -5.66 13.55 -6.74
CA GLU A 128 -5.93 12.62 -7.85
C GLU A 128 -5.81 11.16 -7.39
N PHE A 129 -4.75 10.82 -6.66
CA PHE A 129 -4.53 9.49 -6.10
C PHE A 129 -5.66 9.06 -5.15
N LEU A 130 -6.04 9.92 -4.19
CA LEU A 130 -7.16 9.65 -3.28
C LEU A 130 -8.51 9.59 -4.02
N SER A 131 -8.65 10.30 -5.14
CA SER A 131 -9.87 10.30 -5.95
C SER A 131 -10.02 9.03 -6.76
N GLY A 132 -8.91 8.46 -7.24
CA GLY A 132 -8.88 7.20 -7.98
C GLY A 132 -8.93 5.94 -7.10
N HIS A 133 -8.73 6.08 -5.79
CA HIS A 133 -8.67 4.95 -4.86
C HIS A 133 -10.01 4.63 -4.19
N ARG A 134 -10.23 3.33 -3.96
CA ARG A 134 -11.26 2.78 -3.07
C ARG A 134 -10.70 1.58 -2.33
N TYR A 135 -11.14 1.38 -1.09
CA TYR A 135 -10.80 0.18 -0.33
C TYR A 135 -11.57 -1.06 -0.81
N PHE A 136 -10.88 -2.19 -0.88
CA PHE A 136 -11.36 -3.42 -1.51
C PHE A 136 -12.04 -4.39 -0.54
N THR A 137 -11.56 -4.47 0.70
CA THR A 137 -12.12 -5.31 1.76
C THR A 137 -13.32 -4.64 2.45
N ALA A 138 -14.23 -5.45 3.02
CA ALA A 138 -15.37 -4.90 3.75
C ALA A 138 -14.94 -4.21 5.05
N ALA A 139 -13.94 -4.78 5.71
CA ALA A 139 -13.30 -4.25 6.91
C ALA A 139 -12.73 -2.85 6.65
N GLN A 140 -11.90 -2.68 5.60
CA GLN A 140 -11.22 -1.41 5.37
C GLN A 140 -12.16 -0.35 4.82
N ARG A 141 -13.18 -0.71 4.02
CA ARG A 141 -14.25 0.24 3.66
C ARG A 141 -14.93 0.82 4.90
N THR A 142 -15.29 -0.02 5.86
CA THR A 142 -15.94 0.41 7.11
C THR A 142 -15.01 1.32 7.93
N ARG A 143 -13.72 0.96 8.04
CA ARG A 143 -12.77 1.66 8.91
C ARG A 143 -12.24 2.96 8.32
N ARG A 144 -12.09 3.04 6.99
CA ARG A 144 -11.27 4.08 6.34
C ARG A 144 -11.97 4.88 5.26
N ALA A 145 -13.10 4.44 4.70
CA ALA A 145 -13.74 5.18 3.59
C ALA A 145 -14.16 6.60 3.98
N GLN A 146 -14.69 6.80 5.20
CA GLN A 146 -15.03 8.15 5.69
C GLN A 146 -13.77 9.03 5.86
N GLY A 147 -12.70 8.45 6.39
CA GLY A 147 -11.42 9.15 6.55
C GLY A 147 -10.80 9.53 5.21
N LEU A 148 -10.84 8.62 4.23
CA LEU A 148 -10.38 8.87 2.86
C LEU A 148 -11.15 10.02 2.23
N ALA A 149 -12.48 10.02 2.35
CA ALA A 149 -13.33 11.10 1.85
C ALA A 149 -13.03 12.44 2.53
N ARG A 150 -12.78 12.45 3.85
CA ARG A 150 -12.37 13.63 4.60
C ARG A 150 -11.02 14.16 4.11
N ASN A 151 -10.02 13.30 3.98
CA ASN A 151 -8.66 13.68 3.55
C ASN A 151 -8.67 14.20 2.11
N ARG A 152 -9.42 13.56 1.21
CA ARG A 152 -9.63 14.04 -0.16
C ARG A 152 -10.27 15.43 -0.18
N ARG A 153 -11.31 15.66 0.65
CA ARG A 153 -11.96 16.97 0.74
C ARG A 153 -11.02 18.04 1.29
N ALA A 154 -10.19 17.71 2.28
CA ALA A 154 -9.19 18.63 2.82
C ALA A 154 -8.18 19.08 1.75
N LEU A 155 -7.68 18.14 0.94
CA LEU A 155 -6.81 18.46 -0.20
C LEU A 155 -7.51 19.35 -1.23
N ALA A 156 -8.78 19.08 -1.55
CA ALA A 156 -9.55 19.90 -2.48
C ALA A 156 -9.72 21.36 -1.98
N LEU A 157 -9.95 21.55 -0.67
CA LEU A 157 -10.03 22.87 -0.05
C LEU A 157 -8.67 23.59 -0.07
N LEU A 158 -7.59 22.87 0.21
CA LEU A 158 -6.24 23.40 0.16
C LEU A 158 -5.89 23.90 -1.26
N LEU A 159 -6.20 23.10 -2.28
CA LEU A 159 -5.94 23.44 -3.69
C LEU A 159 -6.74 24.64 -4.20
N ALA A 160 -7.89 24.93 -3.58
CA ALA A 160 -8.71 26.10 -3.90
C ALA A 160 -8.13 27.42 -3.33
N GLN A 161 -7.14 27.35 -2.44
CA GLN A 161 -6.48 28.53 -1.90
C GLN A 161 -5.57 29.16 -2.97
N PRO A 162 -5.69 30.48 -3.23
CA PRO A 162 -4.95 31.15 -4.29
C PRO A 162 -3.46 31.34 -3.95
N ASP A 163 -3.10 31.33 -2.67
CA ASP A 163 -1.76 31.53 -2.12
C ASP A 163 -0.97 30.23 -1.92
N LEU A 164 -1.56 29.07 -2.25
CA LEU A 164 -0.84 27.80 -2.26
C LEU A 164 0.21 27.83 -3.39
N GLY A 165 1.47 28.03 -2.99
CA GLY A 165 2.66 28.05 -3.85
C GLY A 165 2.94 26.76 -4.61
#